data_AF-A0A7M3WSM2-F1
#
_entry.id   AF-A0A7M3WSM2-F1
#
_cell.length_a   1.000
_cell.length_b   1.000
_cell.length_c   1.000
_cell.angle_alpha   90.00
_cell.angle_beta   90.00
_cell.angle_gamma   90.00
#
_symmetry.space_group_name_H-M   'P 1'
#
loop_
_entity.id
_entity.type
_entity.pdbx_description
1 polymer ?
#
loop_
_entity_poly.entity_id
_entity_poly.type
_entity_poly.pdbx_seq_one_letter_code
_entity_poly.pdbx_strand_id
1 'polypeptide(L)'
;MLHQHAVQPPTMQEAVVFQIAALLALLGMGLAWRGVMTQYAGFYDLSLAWSHVLWGCVLGAVVATLEFQTLFIPYYDVVVRGAPATQGPNLFVLLWFVGMHSAAAHLILRRSKVREASAQTTSGWALGAAMGGMQGLFLSAQLLNATGSFTASHRWLGAAAFGLLLPRLEATLTAWQGHMMLQGRRLGAVFRAAAWRMVLLTLAYFAFFQPLIWLTSVVILLSAEPRVGGWVWDGLSPQAKRALRRVRAERAREARTREREEE
;
A
#
# COMPACT_ATOMS: atom_id res chain seq x y z
N MET A 1 24.40 -30.45 -22.72
CA MET A 1 22.95 -30.64 -22.95
C MET A 1 22.20 -29.74 -21.98
N LEU A 2 21.65 -28.64 -22.47
CA LEU A 2 20.83 -27.71 -21.68
C LEU A 2 19.48 -28.38 -21.44
N HIS A 3 19.23 -28.86 -20.22
CA HIS A 3 17.89 -29.24 -19.82
C HIS A 3 17.04 -27.96 -19.81
N GLN A 4 16.20 -27.82 -20.84
CA GLN A 4 15.07 -26.93 -20.82
C GLN A 4 14.18 -27.36 -19.65
N HIS A 5 14.23 -26.61 -18.54
CA HIS A 5 13.11 -26.61 -17.60
C HIS A 5 11.93 -26.04 -18.38
N ALA A 6 11.09 -26.93 -18.92
CA ALA A 6 9.81 -26.55 -19.47
C ALA A 6 9.02 -25.88 -18.34
N VAL A 7 8.90 -24.56 -18.41
CA VAL A 7 8.01 -23.80 -17.54
C VAL A 7 6.62 -24.30 -17.86
N GLN A 8 6.08 -25.18 -17.01
CA GLN A 8 4.71 -25.65 -17.20
C GLN A 8 3.77 -24.44 -17.09
N PRO A 9 2.79 -24.31 -18.00
CA PRO A 9 1.81 -23.25 -17.90
C PRO A 9 1.05 -23.40 -16.56
N PRO A 10 0.69 -22.27 -15.92
CA PRO A 10 -0.07 -22.32 -14.67
C PRO A 10 -1.35 -23.13 -14.88
N THR A 11 -1.73 -23.90 -13.86
CA THR A 11 -2.99 -24.65 -13.92
C THR A 11 -4.18 -23.68 -14.03
N MET A 12 -5.30 -24.12 -14.62
CA MET A 12 -6.50 -23.26 -14.74
C MET A 12 -6.93 -22.69 -13.38
N GLN A 13 -6.74 -23.48 -12.31
CA GLN A 13 -7.00 -23.08 -10.94
C GLN A 13 -6.07 -21.94 -10.47
N GLU A 14 -4.77 -22.05 -10.72
CA GLU A 14 -3.80 -20.99 -10.39
C GLU A 14 -4.10 -19.68 -11.11
N ALA A 15 -4.49 -19.77 -12.40
CA ALA A 15 -4.85 -18.60 -13.19
C ALA A 15 -6.10 -17.89 -12.62
N VAL A 16 -7.12 -18.63 -12.22
CA VAL A 16 -8.32 -18.07 -11.59
C VAL A 16 -8.00 -17.43 -10.23
N VAL A 17 -7.20 -18.10 -9.39
CA VAL A 17 -6.77 -17.54 -8.10
C VAL A 17 -6.00 -16.25 -8.28
N PHE A 18 -5.08 -16.20 -9.26
CA PHE A 18 -4.36 -14.98 -9.60
C PHE A 18 -5.30 -13.85 -10.04
N GLN A 19 -6.27 -14.13 -10.92
CA GLN A 19 -7.25 -13.13 -11.36
C GLN A 19 -8.07 -12.58 -10.20
N ILE A 20 -8.54 -13.44 -9.29
CA ILE A 20 -9.30 -13.03 -8.10
C ILE A 20 -8.43 -12.16 -7.19
N ALA A 21 -7.19 -12.58 -6.92
CA ALA A 21 -6.25 -11.80 -6.11
C ALA A 21 -5.93 -10.45 -6.75
N ALA A 22 -5.76 -10.41 -8.08
CA ALA A 22 -5.54 -9.18 -8.84
C ALA A 22 -6.75 -8.26 -8.77
N LEU A 23 -7.98 -8.79 -8.90
CA LEU A 23 -9.21 -8.01 -8.76
C LEU A 23 -9.32 -7.38 -7.36
N LEU A 24 -9.06 -8.16 -6.29
CA LEU A 24 -9.07 -7.65 -4.92
C LEU A 24 -8.04 -6.53 -4.72
N ALA A 25 -6.81 -6.71 -5.23
CA ALA A 25 -5.76 -5.70 -5.16
C ALA A 25 -6.10 -4.43 -5.94
N LEU A 26 -6.66 -4.57 -7.15
CA LEU A 26 -7.11 -3.43 -7.96
C LEU A 26 -8.25 -2.67 -7.30
N LEU A 27 -9.21 -3.37 -6.69
CA LEU A 27 -10.27 -2.76 -5.89
C LEU A 27 -9.67 -2.00 -4.70
N GLY A 28 -8.72 -2.59 -3.98
CA GLY A 28 -8.01 -1.95 -2.88
C GLY A 28 -7.25 -0.69 -3.32
N MET A 29 -6.55 -0.74 -4.45
CA MET A 29 -5.90 0.43 -5.07
C MET A 29 -6.92 1.51 -5.44
N GLY A 30 -8.06 1.13 -6.02
CA GLY A 30 -9.16 2.04 -6.34
C GLY A 30 -9.75 2.71 -5.10
N LEU A 31 -9.95 1.97 -4.01
CA LEU A 31 -10.41 2.50 -2.72
C LEU A 31 -9.36 3.42 -2.07
N ALA A 32 -8.08 3.04 -2.14
CA ALA A 32 -6.97 3.89 -1.71
C ALA A 32 -7.01 5.22 -2.47
N TRP A 33 -7.14 5.19 -3.80
CA TRP A 33 -7.24 6.39 -4.62
C TRP A 33 -8.46 7.24 -4.26
N ARG A 34 -9.64 6.61 -4.18
CA ARG A 34 -10.93 7.28 -3.95
C ARG A 34 -10.96 8.07 -2.64
N GLY A 35 -10.27 7.63 -1.60
CA GLY A 35 -10.31 8.30 -0.30
C GLY A 35 -9.58 9.65 -0.28
N VAL A 36 -8.35 9.72 -0.79
CA VAL A 36 -7.49 10.91 -0.63
C VAL A 36 -7.33 11.67 -1.94
N MET A 37 -7.00 10.99 -3.03
CA MET A 37 -6.63 11.65 -4.29
C MET A 37 -7.80 12.40 -4.93
N THR A 38 -9.02 11.88 -4.82
CA THR A 38 -10.22 12.52 -5.39
C THR A 38 -10.52 13.86 -4.73
N GLN A 39 -10.19 14.03 -3.45
CA GLN A 39 -10.40 15.27 -2.70
C GLN A 39 -9.53 16.43 -3.18
N TYR A 40 -8.47 16.11 -3.92
CA TYR A 40 -7.47 17.03 -4.45
C TYR A 40 -7.38 16.96 -5.98
N ALA A 41 -8.34 16.31 -6.65
CA ALA A 41 -8.36 16.17 -8.10
C ALA A 41 -8.27 17.54 -8.78
N GLY A 42 -7.39 17.65 -9.79
CA GLY A 42 -7.10 18.90 -10.50
C GLY A 42 -6.07 19.81 -9.83
N PHE A 43 -5.60 19.48 -8.62
CA PHE A 43 -4.63 20.29 -7.87
C PHE A 43 -3.27 19.62 -7.65
N TYR A 44 -3.09 18.39 -8.15
CA TYR A 44 -1.80 17.70 -8.22
C TYR A 44 -1.52 17.23 -9.65
N ASP A 45 -0.25 16.96 -9.95
CA ASP A 45 0.16 16.44 -11.25
C ASP A 45 -0.26 14.97 -11.41
N LEU A 46 -1.30 14.75 -12.21
CA LEU A 46 -1.86 13.44 -12.48
C LEU A 46 -0.91 12.55 -13.29
N SER A 47 -0.17 13.12 -14.24
CA SER A 47 0.80 12.36 -15.06
C SER A 47 1.95 11.85 -14.19
N LEU A 48 2.44 12.71 -13.29
CA LEU A 48 3.44 12.32 -12.31
C LEU A 48 2.91 11.24 -11.35
N ALA A 49 1.68 11.38 -10.85
CA ALA A 49 1.08 10.38 -9.97
C ALA A 49 0.96 9.01 -10.67
N TRP A 50 0.51 8.96 -11.93
CA TRP A 50 0.44 7.73 -12.72
C TRP A 50 1.81 7.09 -12.95
N SER A 51 2.84 7.89 -13.23
CA SER A 51 4.22 7.38 -13.33
C SER A 51 4.64 6.68 -12.03
N HIS A 52 4.25 7.21 -10.87
CA HIS A 52 4.54 6.60 -9.58
C HIS A 52 3.70 5.35 -9.31
N VAL A 53 2.46 5.26 -9.80
CA VAL A 53 1.70 3.99 -9.79
C VAL A 53 2.47 2.92 -10.55
N LEU A 54 2.98 3.21 -11.75
CA LEU A 54 3.76 2.25 -12.54
C LEU A 54 5.04 1.82 -11.83
N TRP A 55 5.80 2.78 -11.29
CA TRP A 55 6.99 2.46 -10.48
C TRP A 55 6.65 1.67 -9.23
N GLY A 56 5.48 1.90 -8.64
CA GLY A 56 5.00 1.18 -7.48
C GLY A 56 4.58 -0.24 -7.79
N CYS A 57 3.98 -0.50 -8.96
CA CYS A 57 3.72 -1.85 -9.42
C CYS A 57 5.03 -2.63 -9.62
N VAL A 58 6.02 -2.02 -10.28
CA VAL A 58 7.32 -2.68 -10.51
C VAL A 58 8.05 -2.94 -9.19
N LEU A 59 8.20 -1.90 -8.36
CA LEU A 59 8.89 -2.03 -7.07
C LEU A 59 8.14 -2.99 -6.14
N GLY A 60 6.81 -2.89 -6.08
CA GLY A 60 5.96 -3.75 -5.28
C GLY A 60 6.04 -5.21 -5.68
N ALA A 61 6.08 -5.52 -6.98
CA ALA A 61 6.23 -6.89 -7.46
C ALA A 61 7.57 -7.51 -7.04
N VAL A 62 8.66 -6.77 -7.24
CA VAL A 62 10.01 -7.20 -6.86
C VAL A 62 10.10 -7.39 -5.35
N VAL A 63 9.66 -6.41 -4.59
CA VAL A 63 9.68 -6.43 -3.12
C VAL A 63 8.81 -7.57 -2.58
N ALA A 64 7.57 -7.70 -3.04
CA ALA A 64 6.66 -8.76 -2.58
C ALA A 64 7.25 -10.15 -2.83
N THR A 65 7.86 -10.37 -4.01
CA THR A 65 8.48 -11.65 -4.35
C THR A 65 9.66 -11.96 -3.43
N LEU A 66 10.56 -11.00 -3.23
CA LEU A 66 11.74 -11.20 -2.40
C LEU A 66 11.39 -11.37 -0.92
N GLU A 67 10.51 -10.50 -0.39
CA GLU A 67 9.98 -10.59 0.97
C GLU A 67 9.31 -11.96 1.19
N PHE A 68 8.51 -12.42 0.23
CA PHE A 68 7.87 -13.73 0.36
C PHE A 68 8.86 -14.89 0.45
N GLN A 69 9.80 -14.96 -0.49
CA GLN A 69 10.75 -16.08 -0.57
C GLN A 69 11.71 -16.15 0.62
N THR A 70 12.17 -14.99 1.09
CA THR A 70 13.28 -14.93 2.07
C THR A 70 12.81 -14.66 3.50
N LEU A 71 11.62 -14.10 3.67
CA LEU A 71 11.09 -13.72 4.98
C LEU A 71 9.84 -14.51 5.32
N PHE A 72 8.86 -14.57 4.41
CA PHE A 72 7.58 -15.22 4.69
C PHE A 72 7.67 -16.75 4.71
N ILE A 73 8.26 -17.40 3.70
CA ILE A 73 8.35 -18.87 3.65
C ILE A 73 9.06 -19.44 4.90
N PRO A 74 10.25 -18.94 5.30
CA PRO A 74 10.90 -19.44 6.51
C PRO A 74 10.08 -19.22 7.78
N TYR A 75 9.39 -18.07 7.89
CA TYR A 75 8.48 -17.81 9.00
C TYR A 75 7.29 -18.80 8.99
N TYR A 76 6.70 -19.03 7.82
CA TYR A 76 5.57 -19.94 7.65
C TYR A 76 5.93 -21.37 8.05
N ASP A 77 7.08 -21.87 7.60
CA ASP A 77 7.55 -23.22 7.93
C ASP A 77 7.76 -23.42 9.43
N VAL A 78 8.30 -22.41 10.12
CA VAL A 78 8.52 -22.47 11.57
C VAL A 78 7.17 -22.51 12.32
N VAL A 79 6.20 -21.71 11.90
CA VAL A 79 4.86 -21.68 12.52
C VAL A 79 4.10 -22.99 12.29
N VAL A 80 4.11 -23.51 11.07
CA VAL A 80 3.41 -24.77 10.75
C VAL A 80 4.06 -25.99 11.44
N ARG A 81 5.36 -25.91 11.78
CA ARG A 81 6.06 -26.92 12.59
C ARG A 81 5.80 -26.81 14.10
N GLY A 82 4.91 -25.91 14.53
CA GLY A 82 4.44 -25.83 15.91
C GLY A 82 4.99 -24.64 16.70
N ALA A 83 5.79 -23.75 16.10
CA ALA A 83 6.17 -22.51 16.76
C ALA A 83 4.98 -21.54 16.84
N PRO A 84 4.89 -20.72 17.89
CA PRO A 84 3.83 -19.73 17.99
C PRO A 84 4.01 -18.65 16.92
N ALA A 85 2.92 -18.32 16.21
CA ALA A 85 2.92 -17.26 15.19
C ALA A 85 3.36 -15.89 15.73
N THR A 86 3.25 -15.66 17.05
CA THR A 86 3.70 -14.43 17.72
C THR A 86 5.23 -14.25 17.73
N GLN A 87 6.01 -15.28 17.40
CA GLN A 87 7.47 -15.17 17.27
C GLN A 87 7.88 -14.19 16.17
N GLY A 88 7.04 -14.03 15.14
CA GLY A 88 7.33 -13.18 13.98
C GLY A 88 8.45 -13.72 13.08
N PRO A 89 8.71 -13.04 11.96
CA PRO A 89 9.79 -13.42 11.06
C PRO A 89 11.16 -13.04 11.62
N ASN A 90 12.25 -13.54 11.01
CA ASN A 90 13.61 -13.22 11.43
C ASN A 90 13.85 -11.70 11.43
N LEU A 91 14.19 -11.14 12.60
CA LEU A 91 14.30 -9.70 12.79
C LEU A 91 15.39 -9.05 11.91
N PHE A 92 16.55 -9.68 11.73
CA PHE A 92 17.62 -9.10 10.92
C PHE A 92 17.26 -9.05 9.44
N VAL A 93 16.65 -10.12 8.93
CA VAL A 93 16.17 -10.18 7.54
C VAL A 93 15.03 -9.17 7.35
N LEU A 94 14.10 -9.09 8.31
CA LEU A 94 13.02 -8.11 8.31
C LEU A 94 13.57 -6.67 8.23
N LEU A 95 14.51 -6.30 9.11
CA LEU A 95 15.13 -4.97 9.14
C LEU A 95 15.83 -4.62 7.82
N TRP A 96 16.53 -5.59 7.23
CA TRP A 96 17.15 -5.43 5.91
C TRP A 96 16.11 -5.10 4.83
N PHE A 97 15.03 -5.89 4.75
CA PHE A 97 13.99 -5.70 3.75
C PHE A 97 13.26 -4.36 3.88
N VAL A 98 12.80 -4.02 5.08
CA VAL A 98 12.06 -2.77 5.29
C VAL A 98 12.94 -1.53 5.10
N GLY A 99 14.24 -1.66 5.39
CA GLY A 99 15.25 -0.65 5.08
C GLY A 99 15.41 -0.45 3.57
N MET A 100 15.64 -1.53 2.83
CA MET A 100 15.79 -1.50 1.37
C MET A 100 14.53 -0.98 0.68
N HIS A 101 13.36 -1.48 1.09
CA HIS A 101 12.05 -1.08 0.59
C HIS A 101 11.84 0.43 0.81
N SER A 102 12.08 0.93 2.01
CA SER A 102 11.93 2.36 2.32
C SER A 102 12.95 3.22 1.58
N ALA A 103 14.18 2.75 1.41
CA ALA A 103 15.20 3.45 0.64
C ALA A 103 14.84 3.53 -0.84
N ALA A 104 14.35 2.44 -1.44
CA ALA A 104 13.90 2.42 -2.83
C ALA A 104 12.76 3.41 -3.07
N ALA A 105 11.74 3.41 -2.20
CA ALA A 105 10.67 4.39 -2.24
C ALA A 105 11.20 5.83 -2.11
N HIS A 106 12.17 6.07 -1.22
CA HIS A 106 12.80 7.38 -1.05
C HIS A 106 13.52 7.86 -2.31
N LEU A 107 14.27 6.98 -2.98
CA LEU A 107 15.02 7.31 -4.19
C LEU A 107 14.09 7.71 -5.34
N ILE A 108 12.95 7.02 -5.48
CA ILE A 108 11.92 7.37 -6.47
C ILE A 108 11.33 8.75 -6.15
N LEU A 109 10.95 8.99 -4.90
CA LEU A 109 10.36 10.26 -4.47
C LEU A 109 11.34 11.45 -4.45
N ARG A 110 12.65 11.19 -4.52
CA ARG A 110 13.70 12.22 -4.55
C ARG A 110 13.98 12.77 -5.95
N ARG A 111 13.40 12.18 -7.00
CA ARG A 111 13.60 12.63 -8.38
C ARG A 111 13.26 14.12 -8.55
N SER A 112 14.04 14.83 -9.38
CA SER A 112 13.96 16.30 -9.55
C SER A 112 12.53 16.77 -9.86
N LYS A 113 11.87 16.12 -10.82
CA LYS A 113 10.48 16.40 -11.20
C LYS A 113 9.50 16.37 -10.02
N VAL A 114 9.68 15.43 -9.07
CA VAL A 114 8.82 15.33 -7.87
C VAL A 114 9.08 16.49 -6.92
N ARG A 115 10.35 16.85 -6.75
CA ARG A 115 10.77 17.94 -5.85
C ARG A 115 10.35 19.30 -6.36
N GLU A 116 10.51 19.54 -7.66
CA GLU A 116 10.10 20.77 -8.34
C GLU A 116 8.59 20.99 -8.23
N ALA A 117 7.80 19.91 -8.38
CA ALA A 117 6.35 19.96 -8.23
C ALA A 117 5.86 19.96 -6.76
N SER A 118 6.75 19.85 -5.77
CA SER A 118 6.39 19.60 -4.35
C SER A 118 5.39 18.44 -4.16
N ALA A 119 5.44 17.46 -5.07
CA ALA A 119 4.46 16.39 -5.18
C ALA A 119 4.83 15.13 -4.37
N GLN A 120 5.84 15.19 -3.49
CA GLN A 120 6.37 14.01 -2.79
C GLN A 120 5.29 13.25 -2.01
N THR A 121 4.31 13.94 -1.40
CA THR A 121 3.24 13.28 -0.66
C THR A 121 2.22 12.61 -1.58
N THR A 122 1.81 13.27 -2.67
CA THR A 122 0.85 12.70 -3.62
C THR A 122 1.47 11.59 -4.46
N SER A 123 2.69 11.80 -4.96
CA SER A 123 3.50 10.75 -5.59
C SER A 123 3.77 9.60 -4.62
N GLY A 124 4.01 9.89 -3.34
CA GLY A 124 4.20 8.89 -2.30
C GLY A 124 2.96 8.03 -2.08
N TRP A 125 1.78 8.65 -1.98
CA TRP A 125 0.52 7.92 -1.88
C TRP A 125 0.29 7.00 -3.09
N ALA A 126 0.47 7.53 -4.32
CA ALA A 126 0.29 6.76 -5.55
C ALA A 126 1.27 5.57 -5.65
N LEU A 127 2.53 5.82 -5.32
CA LEU A 127 3.59 4.81 -5.26
C LEU A 127 3.24 3.70 -4.26
N GLY A 128 2.92 4.08 -3.02
CA GLY A 128 2.59 3.15 -1.95
C GLY A 128 1.31 2.36 -2.22
N ALA A 129 0.28 2.98 -2.80
CA ALA A 129 -0.96 2.29 -3.17
C ALA A 129 -0.69 1.12 -4.13
N ALA A 130 0.15 1.36 -5.15
CA ALA A 130 0.53 0.32 -6.10
C ALA A 130 1.43 -0.75 -5.48
N MET A 131 2.38 -0.35 -4.62
CA MET A 131 3.26 -1.31 -3.92
C MET A 131 2.47 -2.24 -3.00
N GLY A 132 1.59 -1.68 -2.17
CA GLY A 132 0.68 -2.44 -1.33
C GLY A 132 -0.33 -3.26 -2.14
N GLY A 133 -0.71 -2.80 -3.34
CA GLY A 133 -1.48 -3.58 -4.32
C GLY A 133 -0.77 -4.85 -4.74
N MET A 134 0.51 -4.76 -5.12
CA MET A 134 1.28 -5.94 -5.51
C MET A 134 1.55 -6.89 -4.34
N GLN A 135 1.86 -6.37 -3.16
CA GLN A 135 1.99 -7.20 -1.94
C GLN A 135 0.66 -7.87 -1.57
N GLY A 136 -0.44 -7.12 -1.64
CA GLY A 136 -1.79 -7.61 -1.37
C GLY A 136 -2.22 -8.68 -2.36
N LEU A 137 -1.96 -8.49 -3.65
CA LEU A 137 -2.18 -9.49 -4.68
C LEU A 137 -1.42 -10.77 -4.34
N PHE A 138 -0.11 -10.66 -4.07
CA PHE A 138 0.74 -11.81 -3.80
C PHE A 138 0.25 -12.61 -2.58
N LEU A 139 0.07 -11.95 -1.44
CA LEU A 139 -0.38 -12.61 -0.21
C LEU A 139 -1.80 -13.19 -0.34
N SER A 140 -2.69 -12.52 -1.07
CA SER A 140 -4.04 -13.04 -1.35
C SER A 140 -3.99 -14.33 -2.16
N ALA A 141 -3.19 -14.37 -3.23
CA ALA A 141 -3.04 -15.55 -4.07
C ALA A 141 -2.46 -16.72 -3.28
N GLN A 142 -1.43 -16.47 -2.46
CA GLN A 142 -0.80 -17.50 -1.63
C GLN A 142 -1.77 -18.06 -0.58
N LEU A 143 -2.57 -17.19 0.07
CA LEU A 143 -3.54 -17.65 1.06
C LEU A 143 -4.68 -18.44 0.40
N LEU A 144 -5.18 -18.01 -0.75
CA LEU A 144 -6.22 -18.73 -1.49
C LEU A 144 -5.74 -20.12 -1.93
N ASN A 145 -4.47 -20.27 -2.30
CA ASN A 145 -3.87 -21.55 -2.68
C ASN A 145 -3.55 -22.47 -1.49
N ALA A 146 -3.57 -21.98 -0.25
CA ALA A 146 -3.27 -22.77 0.95
C ALA A 146 -4.45 -23.67 1.41
N THR A 147 -5.02 -24.46 0.51
CA THR A 147 -6.25 -25.24 0.71
C THR A 147 -6.17 -26.31 1.80
N GLY A 148 -4.99 -26.87 2.05
CA GLY A 148 -4.77 -27.91 3.07
C GLY A 148 -4.52 -27.38 4.49
N SER A 149 -4.19 -26.09 4.63
CA SER A 149 -3.75 -25.51 5.91
C SER A 149 -4.84 -24.68 6.61
N PHE A 150 -5.81 -24.16 5.86
CA PHE A 150 -6.79 -23.20 6.37
C PHE A 150 -8.20 -23.48 5.87
N THR A 151 -9.18 -23.16 6.71
CA THR A 151 -10.61 -23.21 6.34
C THR A 151 -10.90 -22.27 5.17
N ALA A 152 -11.97 -22.54 4.43
CA ALA A 152 -12.36 -21.69 3.29
C ALA A 152 -12.65 -20.25 3.73
N SER A 153 -13.34 -20.05 4.85
CA SER A 153 -13.66 -18.71 5.38
C SER A 153 -12.40 -17.92 5.72
N HIS A 154 -11.41 -18.56 6.37
CA HIS A 154 -10.11 -17.95 6.67
C HIS A 154 -9.42 -17.45 5.40
N ARG A 155 -9.36 -18.29 4.37
CA ARG A 155 -8.70 -17.95 3.10
C ARG A 155 -9.36 -16.77 2.41
N TRP A 156 -10.69 -16.80 2.28
CA TRP A 156 -11.43 -15.75 1.61
C TRP A 156 -11.40 -14.42 2.36
N LEU A 157 -11.61 -14.44 3.68
CA LEU A 157 -11.56 -13.23 4.51
C LEU A 157 -10.16 -12.63 4.54
N GLY A 158 -9.12 -13.46 4.71
CA GLY A 158 -7.73 -13.01 4.69
C GLY A 158 -7.33 -12.44 3.33
N ALA A 159 -7.68 -13.10 2.22
CA ALA A 159 -7.38 -12.61 0.88
C ALA A 159 -8.08 -11.29 0.58
N ALA A 160 -9.37 -11.16 0.92
CA ALA A 160 -10.08 -9.90 0.79
C ALA A 160 -9.41 -8.79 1.60
N ALA A 161 -9.01 -9.07 2.85
CA ALA A 161 -8.35 -8.08 3.69
C ALA A 161 -6.96 -7.68 3.15
N PHE A 162 -6.14 -8.64 2.69
CA PHE A 162 -4.85 -8.36 2.06
C PHE A 162 -5.02 -7.47 0.82
N GLY A 163 -5.88 -7.85 -0.11
CA GLY A 163 -6.09 -7.10 -1.35
C GLY A 163 -6.68 -5.71 -1.13
N LEU A 164 -7.59 -5.55 -0.16
CA LEU A 164 -8.30 -4.28 0.05
C LEU A 164 -7.56 -3.31 0.97
N LEU A 165 -6.85 -3.79 2.00
CA LEU A 165 -6.29 -2.93 3.05
C LEU A 165 -4.80 -2.60 2.85
N LEU A 166 -3.98 -3.53 2.34
CA LEU A 166 -2.55 -3.27 2.11
C LEU A 166 -2.27 -2.08 1.18
N PRO A 167 -2.99 -1.90 0.06
CA PRO A 167 -2.81 -0.72 -0.78
C PRO A 167 -2.94 0.58 0.01
N ARG A 168 -3.96 0.68 0.87
CA ARG A 168 -4.23 1.91 1.62
C ARG A 168 -3.20 2.15 2.74
N LEU A 169 -2.73 1.08 3.39
CA LEU A 169 -1.69 1.15 4.42
C LEU A 169 -0.35 1.60 3.86
N GLU A 170 0.13 0.96 2.79
CA GLU A 170 1.38 1.37 2.14
C GLU A 170 1.27 2.76 1.51
N ALA A 171 0.10 3.13 0.96
CA ALA A 171 -0.15 4.49 0.48
C ALA A 171 0.01 5.52 1.59
N THR A 172 -0.58 5.26 2.76
CA THR A 172 -0.51 6.14 3.94
C THR A 172 0.92 6.30 4.41
N LEU A 173 1.66 5.19 4.52
CA LEU A 173 3.04 5.18 4.99
C LEU A 173 3.96 5.90 4.00
N THR A 174 3.81 5.63 2.71
CA THR A 174 4.64 6.23 1.66
C THR A 174 4.30 7.72 1.46
N ALA A 175 3.05 8.12 1.65
CA ALA A 175 2.64 9.53 1.69
C ALA A 175 3.27 10.25 2.88
N TRP A 176 3.29 9.64 4.06
CA TRP A 176 3.96 10.18 5.24
C TRP A 176 5.47 10.31 5.03
N GLN A 177 6.10 9.31 4.40
CA GLN A 177 7.50 9.37 4.00
C GLN A 177 7.76 10.55 3.06
N GLY A 178 6.93 10.74 2.04
CA GLY A 178 7.00 11.88 1.12
C GLY A 178 6.80 13.23 1.84
N HIS A 179 5.89 13.28 2.82
CA HIS A 179 5.64 14.47 3.63
C HIS A 179 6.86 14.85 4.49
N MET A 180 7.53 13.88 5.12
CA MET A 180 8.77 14.15 5.84
C MET A 180 9.89 14.66 4.92
N MET A 181 9.92 14.19 3.66
CA MET A 181 10.86 14.69 2.65
C MET A 181 10.58 16.15 2.29
N LEU A 182 9.31 16.56 2.21
CA LEU A 182 8.93 17.98 2.03
C LEU A 182 9.43 18.85 3.17
N GLN A 183 9.39 18.33 4.41
CA GLN A 183 9.92 19.01 5.60
C GLN A 183 11.46 19.00 5.70
N GLY A 184 12.17 18.54 4.66
CA GLY A 184 13.63 18.49 4.63
C GLY A 184 14.26 17.34 5.42
N ARG A 185 13.47 16.45 6.05
CA ARG A 185 13.97 15.33 6.86
C ARG A 185 14.32 14.13 5.97
N ARG A 186 15.53 14.12 5.39
CA ARG A 186 15.94 13.11 4.38
C ARG A 186 16.15 11.71 4.97
N LEU A 187 17.18 11.52 5.79
CA LEU A 187 17.50 10.22 6.39
C LEU A 187 16.45 9.79 7.41
N GLY A 188 15.96 10.73 8.21
CA GLY A 188 14.89 10.49 9.17
C GLY A 188 13.61 9.95 8.51
N ALA A 189 13.29 10.36 7.28
CA ALA A 189 12.14 9.81 6.56
C ALA A 189 12.31 8.34 6.23
N VAL A 190 13.51 7.91 5.82
CA VAL A 190 13.80 6.51 5.45
C VAL A 190 13.67 5.61 6.68
N PHE A 191 14.39 5.92 7.76
CA PHE A 191 14.39 5.07 8.96
C PHE A 191 13.03 4.99 9.64
N ARG A 192 12.32 6.11 9.72
CA ARG A 192 10.98 6.14 10.32
C ARG A 192 9.96 5.39 9.47
N ALA A 193 10.02 5.53 8.14
CA ALA A 193 9.17 4.76 7.24
C ALA A 193 9.50 3.26 7.33
N ALA A 194 10.78 2.88 7.42
CA ALA A 194 11.21 1.50 7.60
C ALA A 194 10.67 0.89 8.90
N ALA A 195 10.71 1.64 10.01
CA ALA A 195 10.14 1.20 11.28
C ALA A 195 8.63 0.93 11.19
N TRP A 196 7.87 1.78 10.50
CA TRP A 196 6.44 1.52 10.29
C TRP A 196 6.17 0.40 9.29
N ARG A 197 7.03 0.21 8.28
CA ARG A 197 6.93 -0.93 7.35
C ARG A 197 7.22 -2.24 8.06
N MET A 198 8.13 -2.23 9.04
CA MET A 198 8.37 -3.37 9.92
C MET A 198 7.10 -3.79 10.66
N VAL A 199 6.39 -2.82 11.24
CA VAL A 199 5.10 -3.08 11.91
C VAL A 199 4.08 -3.61 10.90
N LEU A 200 3.94 -2.96 9.74
CA LEU A 200 3.00 -3.36 8.70
C LEU A 200 3.26 -4.79 8.19
N LEU A 201 4.50 -5.13 7.87
CA LEU A 201 4.87 -6.43 7.32
C LEU A 201 4.71 -7.53 8.36
N THR A 202 5.12 -7.28 9.61
CA THR A 202 4.91 -8.22 10.72
C THR A 202 3.42 -8.47 10.96
N LEU A 203 2.61 -7.40 10.95
CA LEU A 203 1.17 -7.50 11.13
C LEU A 203 0.52 -8.25 9.96
N ALA A 204 0.91 -7.97 8.72
CA ALA A 204 0.43 -8.67 7.54
C ALA A 204 0.74 -10.17 7.61
N TYR A 205 1.95 -10.54 8.04
CA TYR A 205 2.36 -11.94 8.14
C TYR A 205 1.64 -12.65 9.28
N PHE A 206 1.46 -11.97 10.41
CA PHE A 206 0.66 -12.52 11.50
C PHE A 206 -0.82 -12.67 11.09
N ALA A 207 -1.34 -11.72 10.32
CA ALA A 207 -2.70 -11.76 9.79
C ALA A 207 -2.93 -12.91 8.79
N PHE A 208 -1.86 -13.46 8.19
CA PHE A 208 -1.95 -14.66 7.36
C PHE A 208 -2.42 -15.88 8.17
N PHE A 209 -1.98 -15.97 9.43
CA PHE A 209 -2.37 -17.03 10.36
C PHE A 209 -3.61 -16.69 11.18
N GLN A 210 -3.89 -15.39 11.39
CA GLN A 210 -5.00 -14.90 12.21
C GLN A 210 -5.68 -13.69 11.52
N PRO A 211 -6.70 -13.89 10.66
CA PRO A 211 -7.24 -12.84 9.81
C PRO A 211 -7.88 -11.69 10.59
N LEU A 212 -8.33 -11.94 11.82
CA LEU A 212 -8.89 -10.93 12.72
C LEU A 212 -7.90 -9.81 13.07
N ILE A 213 -6.59 -10.04 12.90
CA ILE A 213 -5.55 -9.01 13.08
C ILE A 213 -5.75 -7.82 12.12
N TRP A 214 -6.46 -8.02 11.00
CA TRP A 214 -6.85 -6.93 10.11
C TRP A 214 -7.79 -5.90 10.77
N LEU A 215 -8.54 -6.25 11.81
CA LEU A 215 -9.33 -5.28 12.59
C LEU A 215 -8.43 -4.21 13.22
N THR A 216 -7.26 -4.62 13.73
CA THR A 216 -6.26 -3.68 14.25
C THR A 216 -5.74 -2.75 13.16
N SER A 217 -5.48 -3.27 11.95
CA SER A 217 -5.10 -2.44 10.80
C SER A 217 -6.16 -1.41 10.44
N VAL A 218 -7.44 -1.77 10.51
CA VAL A 218 -8.55 -0.84 10.25
C VAL A 218 -8.53 0.29 11.28
N VAL A 219 -8.34 -0.02 12.56
CA VAL A 219 -8.21 1.02 13.61
C VAL A 219 -7.04 1.96 13.33
N ILE A 220 -5.89 1.41 12.93
CA ILE A 220 -4.70 2.20 12.56
C ILE A 220 -5.01 3.10 11.35
N LEU A 221 -5.67 2.57 10.31
CA LEU A 221 -6.05 3.31 9.11
C LEU A 221 -6.98 4.48 9.44
N LEU A 222 -8.06 4.22 10.17
CA LEU A 222 -9.03 5.24 10.57
C LEU A 222 -8.36 6.34 11.41
N SER A 223 -7.41 5.96 12.26
CA SER A 223 -6.62 6.91 13.06
C SER A 223 -5.65 7.74 12.22
N ALA A 224 -5.11 7.19 11.14
CA ALA A 224 -4.15 7.86 10.27
C ALA A 224 -4.82 8.76 9.21
N GLU A 225 -6.03 8.43 8.79
CA GLU A 225 -6.75 9.07 7.68
C GLU A 225 -6.86 10.60 7.77
N PRO A 226 -7.24 11.21 8.93
CA PRO A 226 -7.29 12.66 9.04
C PRO A 226 -5.93 13.35 8.79
N ARG A 227 -4.84 12.66 9.13
CA ARG A 227 -3.47 13.20 8.99
C ARG A 227 -3.02 13.23 7.54
N VAL A 228 -3.42 12.24 6.74
CA VAL A 228 -3.04 12.17 5.32
C VAL A 228 -3.57 13.38 4.55
N GLY A 229 -4.81 13.78 4.81
CA GLY A 229 -5.37 14.98 4.20
C GLY A 229 -4.51 16.20 4.48
N GLY A 230 -4.03 16.37 5.72
CA GLY A 230 -3.11 17.44 6.09
C GLY A 230 -1.76 17.36 5.37
N TRP A 231 -1.18 16.16 5.28
CA TRP A 231 0.09 15.96 4.58
C TRP A 231 0.01 16.31 3.10
N VAL A 232 -1.08 15.91 2.42
CA VAL A 232 -1.32 16.24 1.01
C VAL A 232 -1.55 17.73 0.85
N TRP A 233 -2.35 18.33 1.73
CA TRP A 233 -2.57 19.77 1.74
C TRP A 233 -1.25 20.52 1.84
N ASP A 234 -0.32 20.10 2.70
CA ASP A 234 0.96 20.78 2.87
C ASP A 234 1.82 20.77 1.61
N GLY A 235 1.74 19.71 0.79
CA GLY A 235 2.43 19.60 -0.50
C GLY A 235 1.88 20.49 -1.63
N LEU A 236 0.68 21.08 -1.45
CA LEU A 236 0.10 21.95 -2.48
C LEU A 236 0.75 23.34 -2.51
N SER A 237 0.88 23.89 -3.73
CA SER A 237 1.32 25.27 -3.92
C SER A 237 0.33 26.28 -3.30
N PRO A 238 0.77 27.49 -2.90
CA PRO A 238 -0.13 28.50 -2.35
C PRO A 238 -1.28 28.88 -3.30
N GLN A 239 -1.03 28.86 -4.60
CA GLN A 239 -2.06 29.11 -5.61
C GLN A 239 -3.08 27.97 -5.66
N ALA A 240 -2.62 26.71 -5.68
CA ALA A 240 -3.49 25.54 -5.64
C ALA A 240 -4.34 25.49 -4.36
N LYS A 241 -3.76 25.83 -3.19
CA LYS A 241 -4.47 25.96 -1.91
C LYS A 241 -5.61 26.99 -1.99
N ARG A 242 -5.36 28.16 -2.57
CA ARG A 242 -6.38 29.21 -2.75
C ARG A 242 -7.48 28.78 -3.69
N ALA A 243 -7.13 28.20 -4.84
CA ALA A 243 -8.10 27.72 -5.81
C ALA A 243 -8.96 26.58 -5.25
N LEU A 244 -8.37 25.61 -4.55
CA LEU A 244 -9.11 24.53 -3.90
C LEU A 244 -10.08 25.04 -2.82
N ARG A 245 -9.68 26.05 -2.05
CA ARG A 245 -10.58 26.72 -1.09
C ARG A 245 -11.78 27.37 -1.77
N ARG A 246 -11.58 28.01 -2.93
CA ARG A 246 -12.67 28.61 -3.72
C ARG A 246 -13.65 27.54 -4.21
N VAL A 247 -13.15 26.48 -4.85
CA VAL A 247 -13.98 25.37 -5.34
C VAL A 247 -14.75 24.70 -4.21
N ARG A 248 -14.13 24.49 -3.03
CA ARG A 248 -14.83 23.94 -1.86
C ARG A 248 -15.90 24.88 -1.33
N ALA A 249 -15.65 26.19 -1.33
CA ALA A 249 -16.64 27.18 -0.90
C ALA A 249 -17.82 27.28 -1.88
N GLU A 250 -17.57 27.20 -3.19
CA GLU A 250 -18.60 27.17 -4.23
C GLU A 250 -19.48 25.92 -4.09
N ARG A 251 -18.89 24.73 -4.00
CA ARG A 251 -19.64 23.48 -3.77
C ARG A 251 -20.48 23.50 -2.50
N ALA A 252 -19.97 24.09 -1.42
CA ALA A 252 -20.72 24.24 -0.18
C ALA A 252 -21.89 25.21 -0.30
N ARG A 253 -21.79 26.24 -1.15
CA ARG A 253 -22.90 27.16 -1.46
C ARG A 253 -23.95 26.47 -2.32
N GLU A 254 -23.53 25.78 -3.37
CA GLU A 254 -24.43 25.00 -4.26
C GLU A 254 -25.21 23.93 -3.48
N ALA A 255 -24.55 23.21 -2.57
CA ALA A 255 -25.21 22.22 -1.71
C ALA A 255 -26.31 22.86 -0.85
N ARG A 256 -26.03 24.00 -0.21
CA ARG A 256 -27.02 24.74 0.61
C ARG A 256 -28.16 25.32 -0.22
N THR A 257 -27.90 25.74 -1.45
CA THR A 257 -28.96 26.22 -2.35
C THR A 257 -29.89 25.07 -2.73
N ARG A 258 -29.34 23.89 -3.05
CA ARG A 258 -30.14 22.68 -3.33
C ARG A 258 -30.97 22.24 -2.13
N GLU A 259 -30.39 22.22 -0.93
CA GLU A 259 -31.11 21.90 0.31
C GLU A 259 -32.32 22.83 0.52
N ARG A 260 -32.21 24.11 0.15
CA ARG A 260 -33.31 25.08 0.23
C ARG A 260 -34.35 24.97 -0.89
N GLU A 261 -34.00 24.36 -2.03
CA GLU A 261 -34.92 24.11 -3.14
C GLU A 261 -35.73 22.83 -2.93
N GLU A 262 -35.25 21.93 -2.07
CA GLU A 262 -35.89 20.66 -1.70
C GLU A 262 -36.83 20.78 -0.46
N GLU A 263 -36.74 21.88 0.30
CA GLU A 263 -37.65 22.26 1.41
C GLU A 263 -38.86 23.08 0.94
#